data_AF-A0A6P8IGR6-F1
#
_entry.id   AF-A0A6P8IGR6-F1
#
_cell.length_a   1.000
_cell.length_b   1.000
_cell.length_c   1.000
_cell.angle_alpha   90.00
_cell.angle_beta   90.00
_cell.angle_gamma   90.00
#
_symmetry.space_group_name_H-M   'P 1'
#
loop_
_entity.id
_entity.type
_entity.pdbx_description
1 polymer ?
#
loop_
_entity_poly.entity_id
_entity_poly.type
_entity_poly.pdbx_seq_one_letter_code
_entity_poly.pdbx_strand_id
1 'polypeptide(L)'
;MIVYRVFRYQNKFVVKLVHFGLQLVAFAIAVLGLKAAFDFHNHNKIPNMYSLHSWLGISTMFLFTTQLAGGFISFLFPKLPDGPRASYHKIHIFFGVLIFMMAIATCLLGMTEKALFSIKATYSKFVPEGILINVLGVILVLLAAIVMFVVTNSAYKRVENDDEQKALMSTND
;
A
#
# COMPACT_ATOMS: atom_id res chain seq x y z
N MET A 1 -4.05 2.50 -3.76
CA MET A 1 -5.27 2.16 -2.97
C MET A 1 -6.48 3.06 -3.31
N ILE A 2 -6.44 4.38 -3.10
CA ILE A 2 -7.64 5.26 -3.21
C ILE A 2 -7.97 5.79 -4.62
N VAL A 3 -7.22 5.45 -5.66
CA VAL A 3 -7.38 6.01 -7.02
C VAL A 3 -8.83 5.87 -7.54
N TYR A 4 -9.47 4.71 -7.30
CA TYR A 4 -10.88 4.48 -7.66
C TYR A 4 -11.88 5.32 -6.85
N ARG A 5 -11.48 5.81 -5.68
CA ARG A 5 -12.26 6.67 -4.79
C ARG A 5 -12.09 8.15 -5.14
N VAL A 6 -10.97 8.52 -5.76
CA VAL A 6 -10.68 9.90 -6.22
C VAL A 6 -11.27 10.11 -7.62
N PHE A 7 -10.94 9.23 -8.57
CA PHE A 7 -11.37 9.36 -9.96
C PHE A 7 -12.68 8.59 -10.23
N ARG A 8 -13.72 8.95 -9.48
CA ARG A 8 -14.98 8.18 -9.41
C ARG A 8 -15.79 8.17 -10.71
N TYR A 9 -15.65 9.22 -11.51
CA TYR A 9 -16.41 9.44 -12.75
C TYR A 9 -15.58 9.16 -14.00
N GLN A 10 -14.31 8.78 -13.85
CA GLN A 10 -13.40 8.57 -14.96
C GLN A 10 -13.54 7.16 -15.56
N ASN A 11 -13.09 7.00 -16.80
CA ASN A 11 -13.10 5.73 -17.51
C ASN A 11 -12.43 4.62 -16.67
N LYS A 12 -13.14 3.50 -16.47
CA LYS A 12 -12.69 2.40 -15.60
C LYS A 12 -11.35 1.81 -16.02
N PHE A 13 -11.07 1.73 -17.32
CA PHE A 13 -9.81 1.23 -17.84
C PHE A 13 -8.66 2.19 -17.56
N VAL A 14 -8.88 3.50 -17.73
CA VAL A 14 -7.87 4.53 -17.37
C VAL A 14 -7.56 4.48 -15.87
N VAL A 15 -8.58 4.41 -15.02
CA VAL A 15 -8.40 4.31 -13.56
C VAL A 15 -7.65 3.02 -13.17
N LYS A 16 -7.88 1.89 -13.87
CA LYS A 16 -7.10 0.66 -13.72
C LYS A 16 -5.62 0.87 -14.07
N LEU A 17 -5.34 1.52 -15.19
CA LEU A 17 -3.98 1.76 -15.65
C LEU A 17 -3.24 2.68 -14.67
N VAL A 18 -3.87 3.76 -14.22
CA VAL A 18 -3.30 4.67 -13.21
C VAL A 18 -3.05 3.93 -11.89
N HIS A 19 -4.01 3.11 -11.44
CA HIS A 19 -3.82 2.29 -10.24
C HIS A 19 -2.60 1.38 -10.38
N PHE A 20 -2.51 0.62 -11.47
CA PHE A 20 -1.40 -0.30 -11.70
C PHE A 20 -0.06 0.42 -11.85
N GLY A 21 -0.02 1.52 -12.60
CA GLY A 21 1.19 2.33 -12.78
C GLY A 21 1.72 2.90 -11.46
N LEU A 22 0.84 3.42 -10.59
CA LEU A 22 1.25 3.89 -9.26
C LEU A 22 1.80 2.75 -8.40
N GLN A 23 1.20 1.56 -8.47
CA GLN A 23 1.69 0.40 -7.73
C GLN A 23 3.04 -0.11 -8.26
N LEU A 24 3.27 -0.05 -9.58
CA LEU A 24 4.57 -0.37 -10.18
C LEU A 24 5.67 0.59 -9.71
N VAL A 25 5.40 1.90 -9.70
CA VAL A 25 6.35 2.90 -9.22
C VAL A 25 6.66 2.67 -7.74
N ALA A 26 5.64 2.45 -6.91
CA ALA A 26 5.82 2.15 -5.49
C ALA A 26 6.64 0.85 -5.28
N PHE A 27 6.35 -0.19 -6.06
CA PHE A 27 7.10 -1.44 -6.01
C PHE A 27 8.57 -1.26 -6.39
N ALA A 28 8.86 -0.53 -7.47
CA ALA A 28 10.23 -0.25 -7.89
C ALA A 28 11.02 0.51 -6.80
N ILE A 29 10.43 1.54 -6.19
CA ILE A 29 11.05 2.29 -5.08
C ILE A 29 11.29 1.35 -3.88
N ALA A 30 10.33 0.49 -3.55
CA ALA A 30 10.47 -0.44 -2.43
C ALA A 30 11.58 -1.48 -2.67
N VAL A 31 11.72 -2.00 -3.90
CA VAL A 31 12.83 -2.89 -4.28
C VAL A 31 14.17 -2.18 -4.16
N LEU A 32 14.28 -0.93 -4.62
CA LEU A 32 15.50 -0.13 -4.46
C LEU A 32 15.86 0.09 -2.99
N GLY A 33 14.87 0.40 -2.14
CA GLY A 33 15.06 0.54 -0.70
C GLY A 33 15.52 -0.75 -0.03
N LEU A 34 14.92 -1.89 -0.40
CA LEU A 34 15.32 -3.20 0.11
C LEU A 34 16.76 -3.54 -0.30
N LYS A 35 17.09 -3.34 -1.59
CA LYS A 35 18.45 -3.54 -2.10
C LYS A 35 19.46 -2.69 -1.32
N ALA A 36 19.16 -1.41 -1.11
CA ALA A 36 20.02 -0.52 -0.34
C ALA A 36 20.26 -1.00 1.10
N ALA A 37 19.22 -1.54 1.77
CA ALA A 37 19.35 -2.10 3.11
C ALA A 37 20.26 -3.35 3.15
N PHE A 38 20.07 -4.28 2.21
CA PHE A 38 20.94 -5.46 2.10
C PHE A 38 22.38 -5.08 1.75
N ASP A 39 22.58 -4.17 0.80
CA ASP A 39 23.91 -3.69 0.42
C ASP A 39 24.63 -3.05 1.62
N PHE A 40 23.92 -2.22 2.39
CA PHE A 40 24.44 -1.59 3.61
C PHE A 40 24.86 -2.63 4.66
N HIS A 41 24.01 -3.63 4.93
CA HIS A 41 24.34 -4.70 5.87
C HIS A 41 25.52 -5.54 5.41
N ASN A 42 25.55 -5.94 4.13
CA ASN A 42 26.63 -6.75 3.57
C ASN A 42 27.96 -6.01 3.61
N HIS A 43 27.97 -4.72 3.24
CA HIS A 43 29.17 -3.88 3.29
C HIS A 43 29.71 -3.73 4.73
N ASN A 44 28.81 -3.53 5.71
CA ASN A 44 29.18 -3.34 7.12
C ASN A 44 29.26 -4.64 7.94
N LYS A 45 29.13 -5.81 7.30
CA LYS A 45 29.12 -7.13 7.97
C LYS A 45 28.07 -7.26 9.09
N ILE A 46 26.92 -6.61 8.90
CA ILE A 46 25.76 -6.71 9.80
C ILE A 46 24.93 -7.92 9.35
N PRO A 47 24.51 -8.82 10.26
CA PRO A 47 23.61 -9.91 9.90
C PRO A 47 22.31 -9.39 9.26
N ASN A 48 21.84 -10.06 8.22
CA ASN A 48 20.55 -9.75 7.60
C ASN A 48 19.40 -10.50 8.28
N MET A 49 18.18 -9.98 8.13
CA MET A 49 16.93 -10.70 8.44
C MET A 49 16.78 -11.19 9.90
N TYR A 50 17.37 -10.50 10.88
CA TYR A 50 17.27 -10.88 12.30
C TYR A 50 16.20 -10.11 13.10
N SER A 51 15.69 -8.98 12.58
CA SER A 51 14.75 -8.12 13.32
C SER A 51 13.30 -8.33 12.89
N LEU A 52 12.35 -8.01 13.77
CA LEU A 52 10.92 -8.08 13.43
C LEU A 52 10.57 -7.11 12.29
N HIS A 53 11.20 -5.93 12.23
CA HIS A 53 11.09 -5.02 11.09
C HIS A 53 11.43 -5.73 9.77
N SER A 54 12.56 -6.46 9.74
CA SER A 54 13.01 -7.16 8.53
C SER A 54 12.07 -8.30 8.12
N TRP A 55 11.54 -9.08 9.09
CA TRP A 55 10.58 -10.16 8.81
C TRP A 55 9.27 -9.61 8.25
N LEU A 56 8.68 -8.59 8.89
CA LEU A 56 7.48 -7.95 8.35
C LEU A 56 7.73 -7.27 7.02
N GLY A 57 8.90 -6.66 6.83
CA GLY A 57 9.28 -6.01 5.58
C GLY A 57 9.35 -6.98 4.41
N ILE A 58 10.03 -8.12 4.55
CA ILE A 58 10.11 -9.10 3.48
C ILE A 58 8.76 -9.78 3.21
N SER A 59 7.97 -10.07 4.26
CA SER A 59 6.61 -10.59 4.10
C SER A 59 5.72 -9.61 3.34
N THR A 60 5.82 -8.31 3.65
CA THR A 60 5.10 -7.24 2.94
C THR A 60 5.51 -7.19 1.47
N MET A 61 6.81 -7.28 1.16
CA MET A 61 7.31 -7.27 -0.21
C MET A 61 6.86 -8.50 -1.01
N PHE A 62 6.85 -9.68 -0.39
CA PHE A 62 6.33 -10.90 -1.01
C PHE A 62 4.83 -10.77 -1.33
N LEU A 63 4.02 -10.34 -0.35
CA LEU A 63 2.59 -10.12 -0.55
C LEU A 63 2.33 -9.02 -1.59
N PHE A 64 3.12 -7.95 -1.62
CA PHE A 64 2.97 -6.90 -2.62
C PHE A 64 3.30 -7.40 -4.03
N THR A 65 4.37 -8.19 -4.19
CA THR A 65 4.73 -8.80 -5.48
C THR A 65 3.60 -9.70 -6.01
N THR A 66 3.11 -10.61 -5.17
CA THR A 66 2.02 -11.54 -5.54
C THR A 66 0.73 -10.79 -5.85
N GLN A 67 0.42 -9.75 -5.09
CA GLN A 67 -0.74 -8.89 -5.33
C GLN A 67 -0.63 -8.09 -6.64
N LEU A 68 0.56 -7.61 -6.98
CA LEU A 68 0.81 -6.87 -8.21
C LEU A 68 0.66 -7.77 -9.44
N ALA A 69 1.27 -8.96 -9.40
CA ALA A 69 1.17 -9.97 -10.46
C ALA A 69 -0.27 -10.49 -10.62
N GLY A 70 -0.91 -10.90 -9.52
CA GLY A 70 -2.28 -11.39 -9.53
C GLY A 70 -3.28 -10.32 -9.96
N GLY A 71 -3.08 -9.06 -9.54
CA GLY A 71 -3.88 -7.91 -9.99
C GLY A 71 -3.76 -7.65 -11.49
N PHE A 72 -2.54 -7.72 -12.03
CA PHE A 72 -2.29 -7.58 -13.47
C PHE A 72 -3.00 -8.67 -14.28
N ILE A 73 -2.77 -9.94 -13.94
CA ILE A 73 -3.34 -11.11 -14.63
C ILE A 73 -4.88 -11.08 -14.58
N SER A 74 -5.43 -10.74 -13.41
CA SER A 74 -6.87 -10.80 -13.17
C SER A 74 -7.64 -9.64 -13.80
N PHE A 75 -7.09 -8.43 -13.79
CA PHE A 75 -7.86 -7.21 -14.11
C PHE A 75 -7.39 -6.45 -15.35
N LEU A 76 -6.19 -6.72 -15.87
CA LEU A 76 -5.61 -6.05 -17.05
C LEU A 76 -5.38 -7.02 -18.22
N PHE A 77 -4.42 -7.94 -18.10
CA PHE A 77 -4.04 -8.85 -19.18
C PHE A 77 -3.52 -10.18 -18.61
N PRO A 78 -4.00 -11.34 -19.06
CA PRO A 78 -4.96 -11.60 -20.15
C PRO A 78 -6.42 -11.33 -19.78
N LYS A 79 -6.70 -10.88 -18.54
CA LYS A 79 -8.04 -10.66 -17.96
C LYS A 79 -8.80 -11.98 -17.76
N LEU A 80 -8.91 -12.38 -16.50
CA LEU A 80 -9.62 -13.62 -16.13
C LEU A 80 -11.12 -13.57 -16.47
N PRO A 81 -11.75 -14.75 -16.68
CA PRO A 81 -13.20 -14.90 -16.79
C PRO A 81 -13.93 -14.36 -15.55
N ASP A 82 -15.21 -14.01 -15.72
CA ASP A 82 -15.95 -13.23 -14.73
C ASP A 82 -16.07 -13.89 -13.36
N GLY A 83 -16.30 -15.20 -13.30
CA GLY A 83 -16.41 -15.97 -12.05
C GLY A 83 -15.13 -15.91 -11.19
N PRO A 84 -13.99 -16.45 -11.66
CA PRO A 84 -12.71 -16.37 -10.95
C PRO A 84 -12.29 -14.93 -10.64
N ARG A 85 -12.55 -13.99 -11.56
CA ARG A 85 -12.23 -12.57 -11.37
C ARG A 85 -13.04 -11.94 -10.24
N ALA A 86 -14.33 -12.28 -10.11
CA ALA A 86 -15.18 -11.79 -9.02
C ALA A 86 -14.74 -12.36 -7.66
N SER A 87 -14.36 -13.64 -7.60
CA SER A 87 -13.81 -14.26 -6.40
C SER A 87 -12.47 -13.62 -5.99
N TYR A 88 -11.54 -13.47 -6.93
CA TYR A 88 -10.24 -12.85 -6.67
C TYR A 88 -10.35 -11.37 -6.32
N HIS A 89 -11.34 -10.64 -6.83
CA HIS A 89 -11.55 -9.22 -6.48
C HIS A 89 -11.73 -8.99 -4.98
N LYS A 90 -12.45 -9.86 -4.26
CA LYS A 90 -12.62 -9.76 -2.80
C LYS A 90 -11.27 -9.95 -2.08
N ILE A 91 -10.51 -10.95 -2.51
CA ILE A 91 -9.17 -11.26 -2.00
C ILE A 91 -8.22 -10.08 -2.28
N HIS A 92 -8.26 -9.54 -3.49
CA HIS A 92 -7.43 -8.41 -3.91
C HIS A 92 -7.69 -7.15 -3.07
N ILE A 93 -8.96 -6.83 -2.76
CA ILE A 93 -9.27 -5.70 -1.87
C ILE A 93 -8.71 -5.94 -0.47
N PHE A 94 -8.98 -7.11 0.13
CA PHE A 94 -8.53 -7.44 1.47
C PHE A 94 -7.01 -7.36 1.60
N PHE A 95 -6.27 -8.06 0.74
CA PHE A 95 -4.82 -8.05 0.77
C PHE A 95 -4.25 -6.68 0.42
N GLY A 96 -4.91 -5.89 -0.43
CA GLY A 96 -4.47 -4.54 -0.74
C GLY A 96 -4.46 -3.63 0.49
N VAL A 97 -5.48 -3.73 1.34
CA VAL A 97 -5.55 -3.04 2.63
C VAL A 97 -4.54 -3.61 3.63
N LEU A 98 -4.45 -4.94 3.74
CA LEU A 98 -3.53 -5.61 4.65
C LEU A 98 -2.07 -5.22 4.35
N ILE A 99 -1.65 -5.28 3.10
CA ILE A 99 -0.29 -4.91 2.66
C ILE A 99 0.01 -3.45 3.00
N PHE A 100 -0.94 -2.54 2.78
CA PHE A 100 -0.78 -1.14 3.14
C PHE A 100 -0.57 -0.96 4.65
N MET A 101 -1.38 -1.64 5.48
CA MET A 101 -1.22 -1.58 6.94
C MET A 101 0.10 -2.23 7.41
N MET A 102 0.50 -3.35 6.81
CA MET A 102 1.80 -3.98 7.08
C MET A 102 2.96 -3.04 6.72
N ALA A 103 2.89 -2.35 5.58
CA ALA A 103 3.91 -1.37 5.19
C ALA A 103 4.04 -0.23 6.22
N ILE A 104 2.92 0.32 6.71
CA ILE A 104 2.92 1.34 7.77
C ILE A 104 3.56 0.77 9.05
N ALA A 105 3.17 -0.42 9.49
CA ALA A 105 3.74 -1.06 10.67
C ALA A 105 5.25 -1.31 10.51
N THR A 106 5.69 -1.80 9.35
CA THR A 106 7.10 -1.98 9.02
C THR A 106 7.86 -0.66 9.07
N CYS A 107 7.32 0.43 8.52
CA CYS A 107 7.94 1.76 8.61
C CYS A 107 8.09 2.24 10.07
N LEU A 108 7.07 2.08 10.90
CA LEU A 108 7.12 2.46 12.33
C LEU A 108 8.17 1.66 13.10
N LEU A 109 8.26 0.35 12.86
CA LEU A 109 9.29 -0.50 13.43
C LEU A 109 10.69 -0.07 12.96
N GLY A 110 10.88 0.19 11.67
CA GLY A 110 12.17 0.59 11.11
C GLY A 110 12.65 1.94 11.63
N MET A 111 11.74 2.92 11.77
CA MET A 111 12.04 4.21 12.39
C MET A 111 12.46 4.06 13.85
N THR A 112 11.75 3.21 14.61
CA THR A 112 12.07 2.94 16.01
C THR A 112 13.43 2.25 16.14
N GLU A 113 13.69 1.20 15.35
CA GLU A 113 14.99 0.52 15.28
C GLU A 113 16.10 1.52 14.94
N LYS A 114 15.90 2.36 13.92
CA LYS A 114 16.91 3.34 13.51
C LYS A 114 17.19 4.39 14.58
N ALA A 115 16.17 4.87 15.29
CA ALA A 115 16.34 5.78 16.42
C ALA A 115 17.14 5.12 17.55
N LEU A 116 16.78 3.89 17.92
CA LEU A 116 17.44 3.14 18.99
C LEU A 116 18.88 2.72 18.62
N PHE A 117 19.20 2.57 17.34
CA PHE A 117 20.57 2.28 16.90
C PHE A 117 21.44 3.54 16.77
N SER A 118 20.85 4.66 16.37
CA SER A 118 21.63 5.85 16.01
C SER A 118 21.73 6.88 17.12
N ILE A 119 20.70 7.01 17.97
CA ILE A 119 20.59 8.07 18.98
C ILE A 119 20.16 7.53 20.36
N LYS A 120 20.40 6.26 20.66
CA LYS A 120 19.95 5.58 21.90
C LYS A 120 20.14 6.41 23.18
N ALA A 121 21.33 6.97 23.36
CA ALA A 121 21.72 7.68 24.58
C ALA A 121 21.04 9.05 24.75
N THR A 122 20.57 9.63 23.65
CA THR A 122 19.97 10.97 23.61
C THR A 122 18.49 10.95 23.24
N TYR A 123 17.95 9.82 22.79
CA TYR A 123 16.57 9.71 22.32
C TYR A 123 15.54 10.10 23.39
N SER A 124 15.75 9.69 24.64
CA SER A 124 14.90 10.04 25.78
C SER A 124 14.99 11.51 26.21
N LYS A 125 15.97 12.26 25.68
CA LYS A 125 16.18 13.68 25.99
C LYS A 125 15.49 14.61 24.98
N PHE A 126 14.62 14.07 24.13
CA PHE A 126 13.88 14.84 23.11
C PHE A 126 14.81 15.66 22.20
N VAL A 127 15.93 15.07 21.77
CA VAL A 127 16.78 15.71 20.75
C VAL A 127 16.00 15.92 19.45
N PRO A 128 16.30 16.98 18.66
CA PRO A 128 15.53 17.34 17.47
C PRO A 128 15.30 16.17 16.49
N GLU A 129 16.31 15.33 16.27
CA GLU A 129 16.22 14.15 15.40
C GLU A 129 15.20 13.13 15.92
N GLY A 130 15.16 12.92 17.24
CA GLY A 130 14.20 12.02 17.88
C GLY A 130 12.77 12.54 17.79
N ILE A 131 12.58 13.85 17.98
CA ILE A 131 11.28 14.51 17.78
C ILE A 131 10.83 14.34 16.32
N LEU A 132 11.71 14.59 15.36
CA LEU A 132 11.41 14.47 13.93
C LEU A 132 10.96 13.04 13.57
N ILE A 133 11.69 12.02 14.02
CA ILE A 133 11.33 10.61 13.80
C ILE A 133 9.92 10.31 14.34
N ASN A 134 9.62 10.75 15.57
CA ASN A 134 8.31 10.54 16.18
C ASN A 134 7.19 11.27 15.44
N VAL A 135 7.41 12.51 15.03
CA VAL A 135 6.43 13.29 14.26
C VAL A 135 6.14 12.62 12.92
N LEU A 136 7.17 12.15 12.20
CA LEU A 136 6.98 11.38 10.97
C LEU A 136 6.19 10.08 11.20
N GLY A 137 6.45 9.39 12.33
CA GLY A 137 5.65 8.24 12.77
C GLY A 137 4.17 8.56 12.97
N VAL A 138 3.86 9.64 13.68
CA VAL A 138 2.48 10.08 13.88
C VAL A 138 1.82 10.46 12.54
N ILE A 139 2.53 11.15 11.65
CA ILE A 139 2.02 11.50 10.32
C ILE A 139 1.67 10.25 9.51
N LEU A 140 2.50 9.19 9.58
CA LEU A 140 2.19 7.91 8.90
C LEU A 140 0.94 7.24 9.47
N VAL A 141 0.75 7.28 10.79
CA VAL A 141 -0.46 6.74 11.43
C VAL A 141 -1.71 7.53 11.01
N LEU A 142 -1.63 8.87 10.98
CA LEU A 142 -2.73 9.72 10.53
C LEU A 142 -3.04 9.49 9.05
N LEU A 143 -2.03 9.37 8.20
CA LEU A 143 -2.18 9.01 6.79
C LEU A 143 -2.91 7.67 6.66
N ALA A 144 -2.51 6.65 7.43
CA ALA A 144 -3.15 5.35 7.42
C ALA A 144 -4.63 5.45 7.82
N ALA A 145 -4.96 6.20 8.87
CA ALA A 145 -6.34 6.42 9.31
C ALA A 145 -7.20 7.08 8.22
N ILE A 146 -6.68 8.13 7.57
CA ILE A 146 -7.39 8.83 6.47
C ILE A 146 -7.60 7.90 5.28
N VAL A 147 -6.57 7.16 4.85
CA VAL A 147 -6.67 6.20 3.74
C VAL A 147 -7.71 5.13 4.07
N MET A 148 -7.70 4.59 5.29
CA MET A 148 -8.65 3.59 5.74
C MET A 148 -10.08 4.13 5.75
N PHE A 149 -10.31 5.34 6.26
CA PHE A 149 -11.60 5.99 6.21
C PHE A 149 -12.11 6.11 4.76
N VAL A 150 -11.29 6.60 3.83
CA VAL A 150 -11.68 6.76 2.43
C VAL A 150 -11.93 5.42 1.72
N VAL A 151 -11.11 4.40 1.98
CA VAL A 151 -11.22 3.09 1.33
C VAL A 151 -12.45 2.31 1.83
N THR A 152 -12.81 2.44 3.10
CA THR A 152 -13.91 1.69 3.72
C THR A 152 -15.27 2.38 3.55
N ASN A 153 -15.29 3.70 3.40
CA ASN A 153 -16.53 4.44 3.29
C ASN A 153 -17.20 4.24 1.91
N SER A 154 -18.44 3.73 1.93
CA SER A 154 -19.26 3.46 0.76
C SER A 154 -19.58 4.74 -0.03
N ALA A 155 -19.70 5.87 0.67
CA ALA A 155 -19.96 7.17 0.08
C ALA A 155 -18.84 7.63 -0.86
N TYR A 156 -17.65 7.01 -0.85
CA TYR A 156 -16.55 7.27 -1.80
C TYR A 156 -16.36 6.20 -2.89
N LYS A 157 -17.20 5.17 -2.97
CA LYS A 157 -17.05 4.09 -3.97
C LYS A 157 -17.22 4.61 -5.40
N ARG A 158 -16.40 4.14 -6.35
CA ARG A 158 -16.59 4.49 -7.77
C ARG A 158 -18.02 4.17 -8.19
N VAL A 159 -18.66 5.08 -8.93
CA VAL A 159 -19.99 4.86 -9.51
C VAL A 159 -19.86 3.85 -10.66
N GLU A 160 -20.75 2.86 -10.71
CA GLU A 160 -20.82 1.91 -11.82
C GLU A 160 -21.78 2.49 -12.88
N ASN A 161 -21.25 2.94 -14.02
CA ASN A 161 -22.06 3.21 -15.23
C ASN A 161 -21.94 1.94 -16.09
N ASP A 162 -23.01 1.29 -16.57
CA ASP A 162 -24.04 1.88 -17.44
C ASP A 162 -25.51 1.48 -17.19
N ASP A 163 -25.81 0.45 -16.39
CA ASP A 163 -27.19 -0.06 -16.28
C ASP A 163 -28.03 0.67 -15.23
N GLU A 164 -27.41 1.14 -14.14
CA GLU A 164 -28.10 1.85 -13.05
C GLU A 164 -28.49 3.28 -13.47
N GLN A 165 -27.68 3.93 -14.32
CA GLN A 165 -28.00 5.24 -14.91
C GLN A 165 -29.09 5.16 -15.98
N LYS A 166 -29.13 4.07 -16.77
CA LYS A 166 -30.20 3.82 -17.75
C LYS A 166 -31.53 3.48 -17.07
N ALA A 167 -31.51 2.68 -16.00
CA ALA A 167 -32.71 2.31 -15.24
C ALA A 167 -33.35 3.50 -14.48
N LEU A 168 -32.56 4.50 -14.08
CA LEU A 168 -33.05 5.73 -13.45
C LEU A 168 -33.60 6.76 -14.45
N MET A 169 -33.25 6.66 -15.74
CA MET A 169 -33.78 7.51 -16.81
C MET A 169 -35.01 6.90 -17.49
N SER A 170 -35.14 5.57 -17.52
CA SER A 170 -36.28 4.87 -18.13
C SER A 170 -37.53 4.79 -17.26
N THR A 171 -37.50 5.29 -16.03
CA THR A 171 -38.65 5.34 -15.10
C THR A 171 -39.32 6.71 -15.06
N ASN A 172 -38.84 7.66 -15.88
CA ASN A 172 -39.39 9.01 -16.02
C ASN A 172 -40.08 9.26 -17.38
N ASP A 173 -40.31 8.21 -18.17
CA ASP A 173 -41.11 8.20 -19.41
C ASP A 173 -42.26 7.19 -19.27
#